data_AF-A0A6M1RRT0-F1
#
_entry.id   AF-A0A6M1RRT0-F1
#
_cell.length_a   1.000
_cell.length_b   1.000
_cell.length_c   1.000
_cell.angle_alpha   90.00
_cell.angle_beta   90.00
_cell.angle_gamma   90.00
#
_symmetry.space_group_name_H-M   'P 1'
#
loop_
_entity.id
_entity.type
_entity.pdbx_description
1 polymer ?
#
loop_
_entity_poly.entity_id
_entity_poly.type
_entity_poly.pdbx_seq_one_letter_code
_entity_poly.pdbx_strand_id
1 'polypeptide(L)'
;MKAKPSHPAGFTLVEIMIVVAILGLLMAIAIPNFARARTQTQRNICISHLREIDSIKQLWALDHRKTTSDPAPGPDDLKPYFRGEFWPQCPAGGEYKINGVGVAPTCSLGPSLGHVLED
;
A
#
# COMPACT_ATOMS: atom_id res chain seq x y z
N MET A 1 58.44 -16.46 -28.77
CA MET A 1 57.40 -15.43 -28.94
C MET A 1 57.11 -14.84 -27.57
N LYS A 2 57.33 -13.53 -27.36
CA LYS A 2 57.24 -12.90 -26.04
C LYS A 2 55.90 -12.15 -25.96
N ALA A 3 54.96 -12.64 -25.16
CA ALA A 3 53.64 -12.03 -25.00
C ALA A 3 53.80 -10.62 -24.39
N LYS A 4 53.17 -9.63 -25.03
CA LYS A 4 53.18 -8.24 -24.55
C LYS A 4 52.15 -8.13 -23.41
N PRO A 5 52.52 -7.65 -22.21
CA PRO A 5 51.56 -7.47 -21.13
C PRO A 5 50.55 -6.37 -21.50
N SER A 6 49.26 -6.69 -21.45
CA SER A 6 48.19 -5.71 -21.57
C SER A 6 48.10 -4.93 -20.26
N HIS A 7 48.43 -3.64 -20.29
CA HIS A 7 48.15 -2.77 -19.15
C HIS A 7 46.63 -2.68 -18.95
N PRO A 8 46.10 -2.96 -17.76
CA PRO A 8 44.69 -2.68 -17.47
C PRO A 8 44.46 -1.18 -17.61
N ALA A 9 43.50 -0.79 -18.46
CA ALA A 9 43.06 0.60 -18.56
C ALA A 9 42.40 0.99 -17.23
N GLY A 10 42.94 2.01 -16.56
CA GLY A 10 42.36 2.57 -15.34
C GLY A 10 41.23 3.54 -15.66
N PHE A 11 40.19 3.56 -14.82
CA PHE A 11 39.13 4.56 -14.86
C PHE A 11 39.72 5.96 -14.63
N THR A 12 39.35 6.93 -15.46
CA THR A 12 39.80 8.32 -15.24
C THR A 12 38.93 9.02 -14.18
N LEU A 13 39.51 9.95 -13.42
CA LEU A 13 38.77 10.78 -12.46
C LEU A 13 37.60 11.52 -13.13
N VAL A 14 37.82 12.01 -14.35
CA VAL A 14 36.82 12.73 -15.16
C VAL A 14 35.64 11.84 -15.52
N GLU A 15 35.90 10.59 -15.87
CA GLU A 15 34.87 9.62 -16.22
C GLU A 15 33.95 9.30 -15.03
N ILE A 16 34.52 9.14 -13.83
CA ILE A 16 33.71 8.97 -12.61
C ILE A 16 32.89 10.24 -12.31
N MET A 17 33.46 11.44 -12.49
CA MET A 17 32.75 12.70 -12.25
C MET A 17 31.50 12.85 -13.13
N ILE A 18 31.59 12.51 -14.42
CA ILE A 18 30.45 12.60 -15.34
C ILE A 18 29.37 11.58 -14.96
N VAL A 19 29.78 10.36 -14.58
CA VAL A 19 28.83 9.31 -14.17
C VAL A 19 28.04 9.72 -12.93
N VAL A 20 28.69 10.20 -11.87
CA VAL A 20 27.98 10.63 -10.67
C VAL A 20 27.11 11.86 -10.90
N ALA A 21 27.50 12.76 -11.81
CA ALA A 21 26.68 13.91 -12.20
C ALA A 21 25.37 13.47 -12.87
N ILE A 22 25.44 12.53 -13.82
CA ILE A 22 24.25 11.99 -14.50
C ILE A 22 23.38 11.20 -13.51
N LEU A 23 23.98 10.36 -12.66
CA LEU A 23 23.24 9.62 -11.63
C LEU A 23 22.53 10.56 -10.65
N GLY A 24 23.19 11.65 -10.23
CA GLY A 24 22.59 12.67 -9.37
C GLY A 24 21.38 13.34 -10.02
N LEU A 25 21.47 13.69 -11.31
CA LEU A 25 20.35 14.26 -12.06
C LEU A 25 19.16 13.29 -12.15
N LEU A 26 19.41 12.01 -12.44
CA LEU A 26 18.36 10.99 -12.51
C LEU A 26 17.70 10.77 -11.15
N MET A 27 18.47 10.70 -10.07
CA MET A 27 17.95 10.52 -8.71
C MET A 27 17.08 11.70 -8.25
N ALA A 28 17.46 12.94 -8.63
CA ALA A 28 16.70 14.14 -8.29
C ALA A 28 15.24 14.08 -8.79
N ILE A 29 15.00 13.44 -9.92
CA ILE A 29 13.66 13.25 -10.50
C ILE A 29 13.01 11.96 -9.98
N ALA A 30 13.77 10.88 -9.85
CA ALA A 30 13.24 9.57 -9.49
C ALA A 30 12.71 9.49 -8.05
N ILE A 31 13.42 10.08 -7.08
CA ILE A 31 13.05 10.01 -5.65
C ILE A 31 11.66 10.62 -5.36
N PRO A 32 11.36 11.87 -5.74
CA PRO A 32 10.05 12.46 -5.45
C PRO A 32 8.91 11.73 -6.19
N ASN A 33 9.17 11.25 -7.41
CA ASN A 33 8.20 10.48 -8.17
C ASN A 33 7.88 9.14 -7.48
N PHE A 34 8.90 8.43 -7.03
CA PHE A 34 8.74 7.17 -6.30
C PHE A 34 7.99 7.36 -4.98
N ALA A 35 8.27 8.44 -4.23
CA ALA A 35 7.55 8.75 -3.00
C ALA A 35 6.05 8.98 -3.24
N ARG A 36 5.68 9.71 -4.31
CA ARG A 36 4.29 9.92 -4.71
C ARG A 36 3.61 8.63 -5.17
N ALA A 37 4.30 7.84 -5.99
CA ALA A 37 3.78 6.55 -6.45
C ALA A 37 3.49 5.62 -5.27
N ARG A 38 4.41 5.55 -4.29
CA ARG A 38 4.24 4.75 -3.08
C ARG A 38 3.00 5.18 -2.28
N THR A 39 2.83 6.48 -2.04
CA THR A 39 1.67 6.94 -1.27
C THR A 39 0.36 6.66 -2.01
N GLN A 40 0.31 6.83 -3.33
CA GLN A 40 -0.86 6.48 -4.14
C GLN A 40 -1.17 4.98 -4.09
N THR A 41 -0.15 4.11 -4.22
CA THR A 41 -0.33 2.66 -4.06
C THR A 41 -0.86 2.29 -2.68
N GLN A 42 -0.34 2.92 -1.62
CA GLN A 42 -0.84 2.70 -0.26
C GLN A 42 -2.32 3.08 -0.12
N ARG A 43 -2.75 4.20 -0.71
CA ARG A 43 -4.17 4.60 -0.75
C ARG A 43 -5.01 3.55 -1.46
N ASN A 44 -4.61 3.16 -2.66
CA ASN A 44 -5.37 2.23 -3.50
C ASN A 44 -5.55 0.85 -2.83
N ILE A 45 -4.47 0.32 -2.23
CA ILE A 45 -4.53 -0.93 -1.47
C ILE A 45 -5.46 -0.78 -0.26
N CYS A 46 -5.34 0.34 0.47
CA CYS A 46 -6.19 0.60 1.62
C CYS A 46 -7.68 0.64 1.24
N ILE A 47 -8.03 1.32 0.15
CA ILE A 47 -9.40 1.38 -0.38
C ILE A 47 -9.87 -0.02 -0.80
N SER A 48 -9.02 -0.81 -1.44
CA SER A 48 -9.34 -2.20 -1.78
C SER A 48 -9.65 -3.05 -0.55
N HIS A 49 -8.87 -2.91 0.53
CA HIS A 49 -9.15 -3.59 1.79
C HIS A 49 -10.47 -3.12 2.41
N LEU A 50 -10.76 -1.81 2.38
CA LEU A 50 -12.04 -1.28 2.88
C LEU A 50 -13.24 -1.85 2.10
N ARG A 51 -13.13 -1.97 0.77
CA ARG A 51 -14.16 -2.61 -0.07
C ARG A 51 -14.36 -4.08 0.28
N GLU A 52 -13.27 -4.81 0.52
CA GLU A 52 -13.34 -6.20 0.92
C GLU A 52 -14.01 -6.36 2.29
N ILE A 53 -13.62 -5.53 3.26
CA ILE A 53 -14.25 -5.49 4.59
C ILE A 53 -15.75 -5.18 4.49
N ASP A 54 -16.13 -4.22 3.65
CA ASP A 54 -17.55 -3.88 3.47
C ASP A 54 -18.33 -5.05 2.85
N SER A 55 -17.76 -5.70 1.84
CA SER A 55 -18.38 -6.84 1.16
C SER A 55 -18.59 -8.03 2.11
N ILE A 56 -17.59 -8.38 2.92
CA ILE A 56 -17.72 -9.48 3.89
C ILE A 56 -18.67 -9.13 5.04
N LYS A 57 -18.72 -7.85 5.45
CA LYS A 57 -19.69 -7.37 6.45
C LYS A 57 -21.12 -7.49 5.95
N GLN A 58 -21.36 -7.14 4.69
CA GLN A 58 -22.67 -7.32 4.07
C GLN A 58 -23.06 -8.80 3.99
N LEU A 59 -22.12 -9.68 3.63
CA LEU A 59 -22.36 -11.13 3.59
C LEU A 59 -22.68 -11.70 4.98
N TRP A 60 -21.89 -11.35 6.00
CA TRP A 60 -22.16 -11.72 7.39
C TRP A 60 -23.55 -11.25 7.85
N ALA A 61 -23.93 -10.02 7.48
CA ALA A 61 -25.22 -9.45 7.85
C ALA A 61 -26.39 -10.21 7.21
N LEU A 62 -26.24 -10.66 5.96
CA LEU A 62 -27.23 -11.48 5.27
C LEU A 62 -27.42 -12.83 5.96
N ASP A 63 -26.32 -13.52 6.28
CA ASP A 63 -26.37 -14.84 6.93
C ASP A 63 -27.00 -14.78 8.32
N HIS A 64 -26.71 -13.71 9.09
CA HIS A 64 -27.19 -13.55 10.46
C HIS A 64 -28.46 -12.70 10.59
N ARG A 65 -29.10 -12.35 9.47
CA ARG A 65 -30.29 -11.49 9.39
C ARG A 65 -30.13 -10.17 10.16
N LYS A 66 -28.94 -9.57 10.08
CA LYS A 66 -28.61 -8.30 10.73
C LYS A 66 -29.03 -7.13 9.86
N THR A 67 -29.40 -6.05 10.54
CA THR A 67 -29.87 -4.80 9.96
C THR A 67 -28.95 -3.65 10.35
N THR A 68 -29.21 -2.45 9.83
CA THR A 68 -28.46 -1.23 10.17
C THR A 68 -28.59 -0.80 11.63
N SER A 69 -29.56 -1.35 12.35
CA SER A 69 -29.81 -1.06 13.77
C SER A 69 -29.08 -2.02 14.71
N ASP A 70 -28.51 -3.11 14.18
CA ASP A 70 -27.77 -4.09 14.96
C ASP A 70 -26.34 -3.61 15.25
N PRO A 71 -25.72 -4.09 16.36
CA PRO A 71 -24.33 -3.79 16.66
C PRO A 71 -23.40 -4.24 15.54
N ALA A 72 -22.34 -3.46 15.32
CA ALA A 72 -21.31 -3.79 14.34
C ALA A 72 -20.66 -5.15 14.66
N PRO A 73 -20.33 -5.96 13.63
CA PRO A 73 -19.63 -7.22 13.84
C PRO A 73 -18.22 -6.97 14.41
N GLY A 74 -17.77 -7.90 15.25
CA GLY A 74 -16.38 -7.97 15.67
C GLY A 74 -15.48 -8.51 14.54
N PRO A 75 -14.14 -8.38 14.68
CA PRO A 75 -13.20 -8.97 13.73
C PRO A 75 -13.34 -10.50 13.62
N ASP A 76 -13.64 -11.17 14.72
CA ASP A 76 -13.79 -12.64 14.77
C ASP A 76 -15.05 -13.12 14.02
N ASP A 77 -16.10 -12.31 13.99
CA ASP A 77 -17.35 -12.61 13.26
C ASP A 77 -17.15 -12.58 11.74
N LEU A 78 -16.23 -11.74 11.26
CA LEU A 78 -15.91 -11.58 9.84
C LEU A 78 -14.81 -12.51 9.34
N LYS A 79 -14.01 -13.07 10.25
CA LYS A 79 -12.92 -13.99 9.93
C LYS A 79 -13.34 -15.18 9.06
N PRO A 80 -14.52 -15.82 9.24
CA PRO A 80 -14.96 -16.92 8.37
C PRO A 80 -15.25 -16.51 6.92
N TYR A 81 -15.55 -15.22 6.70
CA TYR A 81 -15.92 -14.66 5.41
C TYR A 81 -14.73 -14.06 4.66
N PHE A 82 -13.62 -13.86 5.35
CA PHE A 82 -12.40 -13.32 4.78
C PHE A 82 -11.58 -14.43 4.10
N ARG A 83 -11.15 -14.18 2.86
CA ARG A 83 -10.41 -15.20 2.07
C ARG A 83 -8.93 -15.33 2.46
N GLY A 84 -8.37 -14.36 3.17
CA GLY A 84 -6.97 -14.36 3.58
C GLY A 84 -6.75 -14.97 4.96
N GLU A 85 -5.50 -15.34 5.24
CA GLU A 85 -5.13 -15.96 6.51
C GLU A 85 -5.03 -14.95 7.67
N PHE A 86 -4.73 -13.69 7.34
CA PHE A 86 -4.56 -12.62 8.31
C PHE A 86 -5.44 -11.42 7.98
N TRP A 87 -6.00 -10.79 9.02
CA TRP A 87 -6.80 -9.58 8.87
C TRP A 87 -6.01 -8.49 8.13
N PRO A 88 -6.59 -7.83 7.11
CA PRO A 88 -5.87 -6.85 6.31
C PRO A 88 -5.36 -5.72 7.20
N GLN A 89 -4.11 -5.35 7.01
CA GLN A 89 -3.49 -4.20 7.67
C GLN A 89 -3.38 -3.06 6.68
N CYS A 90 -3.51 -1.82 7.16
CA CYS A 90 -3.28 -0.68 6.31
C CYS A 90 -1.79 -0.60 5.96
N PRO A 91 -1.42 -0.47 4.67
CA PRO A 91 -0.01 -0.43 4.25
C PRO A 91 0.73 0.85 4.68
N ALA A 92 0.01 1.81 5.27
CA ALA A 92 0.57 3.01 5.91
C ALA A 92 0.53 2.94 7.45
N GLY A 93 0.12 1.81 8.04
CA GLY A 93 0.08 1.59 9.50
C GLY A 93 -1.19 2.07 10.20
N GLY A 94 -2.25 2.36 9.46
CA GLY A 94 -3.56 2.71 10.02
C GLY A 94 -4.38 1.50 10.50
N GLU A 95 -5.38 1.76 11.32
CA GLU A 95 -6.32 0.77 11.82
C GLU A 95 -7.65 0.86 11.06
N TYR A 96 -8.30 -0.30 10.86
CA TYR A 96 -9.61 -0.39 10.24
C TYR A 96 -10.73 -0.47 11.27
N LYS A 97 -11.78 0.32 11.07
CA LYS A 97 -13.04 0.24 11.80
C LYS A 97 -14.11 -0.25 10.84
N ILE A 98 -14.71 -1.40 11.13
CA ILE A 98 -15.70 -2.05 10.26
C ILE A 98 -17.01 -1.25 10.18
N ASN A 99 -17.37 -0.58 11.29
CA ASN A 99 -18.63 0.13 11.53
C ASN A 99 -19.87 -0.78 11.38
N GLY A 100 -21.04 -0.24 11.69
CA GLY A 100 -22.31 -0.98 11.58
C GLY A 100 -22.67 -1.33 10.14
N VAL A 101 -23.63 -2.24 9.98
CA VAL A 101 -24.21 -2.54 8.66
C VAL A 101 -24.83 -1.25 8.09
N GLY A 102 -24.58 -0.96 6.82
CA GLY A 102 -25.03 0.29 6.17
C GLY A 102 -24.16 1.52 6.43
N VAL A 103 -23.10 1.41 7.24
CA VAL A 103 -22.08 2.46 7.41
C VAL A 103 -20.75 1.93 6.88
N ALA A 104 -20.16 2.61 5.90
CA ALA A 104 -18.90 2.19 5.30
C ALA A 104 -17.78 2.00 6.35
N PRO A 105 -16.90 0.99 6.20
CA PRO A 105 -15.73 0.85 7.06
C PRO A 105 -14.77 2.02 6.86
N THR A 106 -14.06 2.42 7.91
CA THR A 106 -13.15 3.57 7.90
C THR A 106 -11.74 3.19 8.30
N CYS A 107 -10.76 3.94 7.77
CA CYS A 107 -9.36 3.83 8.19
C CYS A 107 -8.99 5.04 9.06
N SER A 108 -8.20 4.83 10.14
CA SER A 108 -7.71 5.94 10.99
C SER A 108 -6.90 6.99 10.23
N LEU A 109 -6.31 6.62 9.09
CA LEU A 109 -5.53 7.50 8.20
C LEU A 109 -6.38 8.14 7.08
N GLY A 110 -7.71 8.00 7.14
CA GLY A 110 -8.64 8.67 6.22
C GLY A 110 -8.39 10.19 6.09
N PRO A 111 -8.29 10.95 7.19
CA PRO A 111 -8.14 12.41 7.14
C PRO A 111 -6.77 12.88 6.61
N SER A 112 -5.70 12.11 6.86
CA SER A 112 -4.32 12.51 6.55
C SER A 112 -3.88 12.03 5.17
N LEU A 113 -4.25 10.81 4.80
CA LEU A 113 -3.80 10.13 3.59
C LEU A 113 -4.97 9.80 2.66
N GLY A 114 -6.17 10.35 2.86
CA GLY A 114 -7.33 10.08 1.99
C GLY A 114 -7.64 8.60 1.84
N HIS A 115 -7.44 7.82 2.90
CA HIS A 115 -7.80 6.41 2.97
C HIS A 115 -9.30 6.29 3.30
N VAL A 116 -10.13 6.78 2.39
CA VAL A 116 -11.58 6.81 2.55
C VAL A 116 -12.19 5.94 1.47
N LEU A 117 -13.21 5.17 1.83
CA LEU A 117 -14.02 4.49 0.86
C LEU A 117 -15.03 5.49 0.30
N GLU A 118 -14.81 5.97 -0.93
CA GLU A 118 -15.85 6.70 -1.66
C GLU A 118 -17.01 5.76 -2.01
N ASP A 119 -18.24 6.23 -1.78
CA ASP A 119 -19.51 5.53 -2.03
C ASP A 119 -19.68 5.08 -3.50
#